data_AF-A0A432SP44-F1
#
_entry.id   AF-A0A432SP44-F1
#
_cell.length_a   1.000
_cell.length_b   1.000
_cell.length_c   1.000
_cell.angle_alpha   90.00
_cell.angle_beta   90.00
_cell.angle_gamma   90.00
#
_symmetry.space_group_name_H-M   'P 1'
#
loop_
_entity.id
_entity.type
_entity.pdbx_description
1 polymer ?
#
loop_
_entity_poly.entity_id
_entity_poly.type
_entity_poly.pdbx_seq_one_letter_code
_entity_poly.pdbx_strand_id
1 'polypeptide(L)'
;MKLKTEIAFSMLTALFLLAGCGSSKGSDNSTQIGPKGDAPLQTGQSVISELLQALSQPTDTATDVSEQKDIFHLVDGDILQLTVTKEMLNIKNSIVSFSWMDMDGSLLSQTGMLEQVMHYNPVLDVDHDGVCKYIKKVIVMDMMGHMFTKSYTVFVHQRPFKGGQALLGPLAQAHYSVTKLRDQKVIDEGTTTQGDGQDVRTAGVIPVPAKVLNSLDQGYYLVTVSGGEDIDKNDDQVWDDTPAQVKGVLHAIVTKDALQSGDYKVNILTQAIYAYLKSKQNLSQLSDDALAKQLNQYAQQLISADINGDGLKDYHDIVQWNPVIDREKLSTDYDKNIVPYINKLFY
;
A
#
# COMPACT_ATOMS: atom_id res chain seq x y z
N MET A 1 27.68 0.48 36.85
CA MET A 1 28.27 0.18 35.53
C MET A 1 28.38 -1.35 35.42
N LYS A 2 27.72 -1.92 34.40
CA LYS A 2 27.82 -3.31 33.90
C LYS A 2 27.46 -4.48 34.84
N LEU A 3 26.25 -5.04 34.66
CA LEU A 3 25.95 -6.44 34.28
C LEU A 3 24.48 -6.75 34.61
N LYS A 4 23.54 -6.44 33.70
CA LYS A 4 22.19 -7.05 33.63
C LYS A 4 21.61 -6.85 32.24
N THR A 5 22.26 -7.42 31.23
CA THR A 5 21.74 -7.46 29.85
C THR A 5 22.38 -8.65 29.16
N GLU A 6 21.90 -9.87 29.45
CA GLU A 6 22.20 -11.09 28.65
C GLU A 6 21.49 -12.34 29.23
N ILE A 7 20.15 -12.34 29.37
CA ILE A 7 19.37 -13.61 29.49
C ILE A 7 18.00 -13.46 28.82
N ALA A 8 17.94 -12.92 27.60
CA ALA A 8 16.70 -12.91 26.81
C ALA A 8 16.97 -13.18 25.33
N PHE A 9 17.95 -14.04 25.05
CA PHE A 9 18.37 -14.35 23.68
C PHE A 9 18.70 -15.83 23.55
N SER A 10 17.71 -16.70 23.78
CA SER A 10 17.67 -18.08 23.27
C SER A 10 16.34 -18.71 23.71
N MET A 11 15.28 -18.56 22.93
CA MET A 11 14.10 -19.46 22.87
C MET A 11 13.05 -18.90 21.91
N LEU A 12 13.37 -18.82 20.61
CA LEU A 12 12.32 -18.66 19.58
C LEU A 12 12.75 -19.33 18.27
N THR A 13 13.20 -20.58 18.38
CA THR A 13 13.52 -21.42 17.22
C THR A 13 13.20 -22.87 17.55
N ALA A 14 11.92 -23.20 17.73
CA ALA A 14 11.34 -24.54 17.55
C ALA A 14 9.93 -24.61 18.14
N LEU A 15 8.89 -24.40 17.30
CA LEU A 15 7.70 -25.25 17.20
C LEU A 15 6.69 -24.57 16.26
N PHE A 16 6.60 -25.04 15.02
CA PHE A 16 5.36 -25.44 14.35
C PHE A 16 5.70 -25.94 12.95
N LEU A 17 6.00 -27.24 12.88
CA LEU A 17 5.74 -28.07 11.71
C LEU A 17 4.78 -29.15 12.21
N LEU A 18 3.71 -29.37 11.43
CA LEU A 18 2.72 -30.45 11.50
C LEU A 18 1.51 -30.23 12.44
N ALA A 19 0.46 -29.60 11.89
CA ALA A 19 -0.89 -30.11 12.11
C ALA A 19 -1.06 -31.37 11.24
N GLY A 20 -1.33 -32.49 11.91
CA GLY A 20 -1.55 -33.79 11.30
C GLY A 20 -2.92 -33.92 10.64
N CYS A 21 -2.99 -34.87 9.70
CA CYS A 21 -4.20 -35.59 9.39
C CYS A 21 -4.07 -36.97 10.06
N GLY A 22 -5.01 -37.31 10.96
CA GLY A 22 -4.95 -38.53 11.76
C GLY A 22 -5.53 -39.76 11.06
N SER A 23 -5.08 -40.95 11.48
CA SER A 23 -5.92 -42.16 11.57
C SER A 23 -5.13 -43.36 12.15
N SER A 24 -5.46 -43.68 13.40
CA SER A 24 -5.77 -44.98 14.02
C SER A 24 -4.89 -46.25 13.91
N LYS A 25 -4.87 -46.96 15.06
CA LYS A 25 -4.74 -48.41 15.36
C LYS A 25 -3.35 -48.99 15.70
N GLY A 26 -3.11 -49.08 17.02
CA GLY A 26 -2.85 -50.27 17.85
C GLY A 26 -1.82 -51.34 17.46
N SER A 27 -0.87 -51.64 18.37
CA SER A 27 -0.72 -52.96 19.04
C SER A 27 0.45 -52.95 20.05
N ASP A 28 0.39 -53.88 21.01
CA ASP A 28 1.26 -54.16 22.17
C ASP A 28 2.77 -54.33 21.88
N ASN A 29 3.66 -54.01 22.84
CA ASN A 29 4.28 -54.99 23.76
C ASN A 29 5.35 -54.41 24.72
N SER A 30 5.62 -55.17 25.78
CA SER A 30 6.52 -54.99 26.95
C SER A 30 7.92 -54.39 26.68
N THR A 31 8.65 -53.79 27.64
CA THR A 31 9.32 -54.46 28.78
C THR A 31 9.95 -53.42 29.73
N GLN A 32 10.01 -53.76 31.03
CA GLN A 32 10.64 -53.03 32.15
C GLN A 32 12.16 -52.86 32.02
N ILE A 33 12.73 -51.85 32.71
CA ILE A 33 13.77 -51.92 33.76
C ILE A 33 14.08 -50.47 34.24
N GLY A 34 13.91 -50.19 35.54
CA GLY A 34 14.47 -48.98 36.20
C GLY A 34 15.83 -49.29 36.85
N PRO A 35 16.33 -48.53 37.85
CA PRO A 35 15.97 -47.17 38.29
C PRO A 35 17.19 -46.26 38.60
N LYS A 36 16.95 -44.95 38.81
CA LYS A 36 17.42 -44.10 39.94
C LYS A 36 17.73 -42.64 39.52
N GLY A 37 17.17 -41.70 40.30
CA GLY A 37 17.80 -40.42 40.61
C GLY A 37 16.97 -39.19 40.27
N ASP A 38 16.07 -38.81 41.16
CA ASP A 38 15.12 -37.71 41.03
C ASP A 38 15.77 -36.31 41.05
N ALA A 39 15.41 -35.51 40.05
CA ALA A 39 15.19 -34.07 40.16
C ALA A 39 14.05 -33.72 39.20
N PRO A 40 13.06 -32.90 39.60
CA PRO A 40 12.28 -32.20 38.60
C PRO A 40 12.38 -30.68 38.77
N LEU A 41 12.91 -30.06 37.71
CA LEU A 41 12.52 -28.72 37.30
C LEU A 41 10.99 -28.69 37.17
N GLN A 42 10.34 -27.72 37.83
CA GLN A 42 8.96 -27.39 37.53
C GLN A 42 8.88 -26.73 36.15
N THR A 43 7.95 -27.24 35.35
CA THR A 43 7.73 -26.95 33.95
C THR A 43 7.01 -25.61 33.76
N GLY A 44 7.50 -24.81 32.81
CA GLY A 44 6.95 -23.52 32.39
C GLY A 44 5.65 -23.61 31.58
N GLN A 45 4.65 -24.34 32.07
CA GLN A 45 3.29 -24.35 31.51
C GLN A 45 2.29 -23.50 32.31
N SER A 46 2.71 -22.86 33.41
CA SER A 46 1.82 -22.11 34.31
C SER A 46 1.55 -20.66 33.89
N VAL A 47 2.40 -20.04 33.06
CA VAL A 47 2.38 -18.57 32.86
C VAL A 47 1.44 -18.15 31.72
N ILE A 48 1.26 -18.98 30.69
CA ILE A 48 0.36 -18.69 29.56
C ILE A 48 -1.11 -18.82 29.98
N SER A 49 -1.41 -19.77 30.86
CA SER A 49 -2.75 -19.93 31.45
C SER A 49 -3.15 -18.76 32.34
N GLU A 50 -2.19 -18.11 33.03
CA GLU A 50 -2.45 -16.92 33.86
C GLU A 50 -2.66 -15.65 33.02
N LEU A 51 -1.95 -15.50 31.89
CA LEU A 51 -2.08 -14.35 30.98
C LEU A 51 -3.44 -14.32 30.24
N LEU A 52 -3.99 -15.48 29.87
CA LEU A 52 -5.31 -15.57 29.25
C LEU A 52 -6.46 -15.34 30.25
N GLN A 53 -6.23 -15.63 31.54
CA GLN A 53 -7.20 -15.40 32.61
C GLN A 53 -7.25 -13.92 33.05
N ALA A 54 -6.18 -13.16 32.85
CA ALA A 54 -6.15 -11.71 33.09
C ALA A 54 -6.92 -10.89 32.03
N LEU A 55 -7.14 -11.44 30.83
CA LEU A 55 -7.90 -10.79 29.73
C LEU A 55 -9.42 -10.98 29.84
N SER A 56 -9.90 -11.70 30.85
CA SER A 56 -11.32 -12.05 31.03
C SER A 56 -11.94 -11.51 32.32
N GLN A 57 -11.27 -10.58 33.01
CA GLN A 57 -11.81 -9.87 34.18
C GLN A 57 -12.03 -8.39 33.86
N PRO A 58 -13.22 -7.81 34.12
CA PRO A 58 -13.43 -6.38 33.95
C PRO A 58 -12.71 -5.64 35.07
N THR A 59 -11.65 -4.91 34.73
CA THR A 59 -11.03 -3.95 35.64
C THR A 59 -11.76 -2.61 35.53
N ASP A 60 -12.58 -2.32 36.54
CA ASP A 60 -13.10 -0.98 36.80
C ASP A 60 -11.96 -0.04 37.20
N THR A 61 -11.25 0.48 36.21
CA THR A 61 -10.64 1.82 36.19
C THR A 61 -10.36 2.18 34.73
N ALA A 62 -11.42 2.45 33.97
CA ALA A 62 -11.31 3.05 32.66
C ALA A 62 -10.90 4.53 32.82
N THR A 63 -9.61 4.80 32.69
CA THR A 63 -9.15 6.14 32.32
C THR A 63 -9.64 6.42 30.89
N ASP A 64 -10.28 7.57 30.73
CA ASP A 64 -10.91 8.07 29.51
C ASP A 64 -10.05 7.82 28.26
N VAL A 65 -10.47 6.88 27.42
CA VAL A 65 -9.79 6.55 26.16
C VAL A 65 -10.29 7.54 25.13
N SER A 66 -9.52 8.60 24.87
CA SER A 66 -9.82 9.52 23.77
C SER A 66 -9.71 8.78 22.44
N GLU A 67 -10.85 8.37 21.87
CA GLU A 67 -10.89 7.72 20.56
C GLU A 67 -10.68 8.78 19.47
N GLN A 68 -9.48 8.83 18.88
CA GLN A 68 -9.24 9.60 17.66
C GLN A 68 -9.56 8.73 16.45
N LYS A 69 -10.39 9.24 15.53
CA LYS A 69 -10.78 8.56 14.28
C LYS A 69 -10.20 9.31 13.09
N ASP A 70 -9.32 8.63 12.36
CA ASP A 70 -8.89 9.10 11.04
C ASP A 70 -9.67 8.28 9.98
N ILE A 71 -10.07 8.94 8.89
CA ILE A 71 -10.86 8.35 7.81
C ILE A 71 -10.03 8.40 6.53
N PHE A 72 -9.93 7.26 5.83
CA PHE A 72 -9.23 7.11 4.56
C PHE A 72 -10.18 6.59 3.49
N HIS A 73 -9.99 7.07 2.27
CA HIS A 73 -10.72 6.66 1.08
C HIS A 73 -9.71 6.11 0.07
N LEU A 74 -9.87 4.85 -0.31
CA LEU A 74 -9.00 4.11 -1.21
C LEU A 74 -9.78 3.55 -2.40
N VAL A 75 -9.08 3.25 -3.48
CA VAL A 75 -9.57 2.45 -4.60
C VAL A 75 -9.03 1.03 -4.47
N ASP A 76 -9.75 0.03 -4.98
CA ASP A 76 -9.23 -1.33 -5.11
C ASP A 76 -7.82 -1.35 -5.72
N GLY A 77 -6.88 -2.00 -5.03
CA GLY A 77 -5.45 -2.07 -5.37
C GLY A 77 -4.56 -0.96 -4.77
N ASP A 78 -5.13 0.09 -4.18
CA ASP A 78 -4.32 1.08 -3.45
C ASP A 78 -3.74 0.48 -2.17
N ILE A 79 -2.54 0.91 -1.81
CA ILE A 79 -1.87 0.47 -0.59
C ILE A 79 -1.83 1.62 0.40
N LEU A 80 -2.44 1.39 1.56
CA LEU A 80 -2.48 2.34 2.65
C LEU A 80 -1.42 2.00 3.68
N GLN A 81 -0.57 2.97 3.98
CA GLN A 81 0.39 2.88 5.07
C GLN A 81 -0.13 3.67 6.28
N LEU A 82 -0.52 2.97 7.34
CA LEU A 82 -0.99 3.55 8.60
C LEU A 82 0.16 3.62 9.59
N THR A 83 0.47 4.82 10.09
CA THR A 83 1.52 5.02 11.10
C THR A 83 0.92 5.55 12.41
N VAL A 84 1.42 5.05 13.53
CA VAL A 84 1.02 5.45 14.89
C VAL A 84 2.25 5.93 15.65
N THR A 85 2.21 7.17 16.12
CA THR A 85 3.28 7.73 16.95
C THR A 85 2.82 7.97 18.39
N LYS A 86 3.78 8.12 19.31
CA LYS A 86 3.50 8.47 20.72
C LYS A 86 2.80 9.83 20.84
N GLU A 87 3.12 10.77 19.95
CA GLU A 87 2.52 12.11 19.91
C GLU A 87 1.04 12.02 19.55
N MET A 88 0.67 11.20 18.57
CA MET A 88 -0.72 10.99 18.15
C MET A 88 -1.59 10.46 19.30
N LEU A 89 -1.00 9.66 20.19
CA LEU A 89 -1.69 9.05 21.32
C LEU A 89 -1.47 9.78 22.65
N ASN A 90 -0.74 10.92 22.63
CA ASN A 90 -0.34 11.67 23.82
C ASN A 90 0.35 10.80 24.90
N ILE A 91 1.15 9.81 24.48
CA ILE A 91 1.87 8.89 25.36
C ILE A 91 3.18 9.56 25.80
N LYS A 92 3.36 9.71 27.12
CA LYS A 92 4.59 10.27 27.71
C LYS A 92 5.68 9.22 27.93
N ASN A 93 5.28 7.98 28.15
CA ASN A 93 6.17 6.87 28.43
C ASN A 93 6.66 6.21 27.14
N SER A 94 7.73 5.41 27.21
CA SER A 94 8.12 4.59 26.06
C SER A 94 7.05 3.54 25.77
N ILE A 95 6.84 3.29 24.49
CA ILE A 95 5.95 2.24 24.00
C ILE A 95 6.68 0.89 24.09
N VAL A 96 5.97 -0.14 24.53
CA VAL A 96 6.50 -1.52 24.59
C VAL A 96 5.89 -2.44 23.54
N SER A 97 4.68 -2.16 23.06
CA SER A 97 4.07 -2.99 22.01
C SER A 97 3.04 -2.24 21.18
N PHE A 98 2.86 -2.73 19.96
CA PHE A 98 1.76 -2.41 19.05
C PHE A 98 1.02 -3.72 18.74
N SER A 99 -0.30 -3.65 18.56
CA SER A 99 -1.12 -4.79 18.14
C SER A 99 -2.21 -4.30 17.21
N TRP A 100 -2.14 -4.72 15.96
CA TRP A 100 -3.07 -4.31 14.92
C TRP A 100 -4.17 -5.35 14.70
N MET A 101 -5.41 -4.89 14.62
CA MET A 101 -6.60 -5.73 14.60
C MET A 101 -7.59 -5.25 13.54
N ASP A 102 -8.37 -6.18 12.99
CA ASP A 102 -9.55 -5.89 12.17
C ASP A 102 -10.82 -5.74 13.02
N MET A 103 -11.93 -5.36 12.38
CA MET A 103 -13.23 -5.17 13.06
C MET A 103 -13.73 -6.40 13.83
N ASP A 104 -13.49 -7.59 13.30
CA ASP A 104 -13.91 -8.86 13.91
C ASP A 104 -12.99 -9.28 15.08
N GLY A 105 -11.99 -8.45 15.41
CA GLY A 105 -10.98 -8.76 16.42
C GLY A 105 -9.92 -9.73 15.93
N SER A 106 -9.94 -10.12 14.64
CA SER A 106 -8.86 -10.89 14.04
C SER A 106 -7.58 -10.06 14.05
N LEU A 107 -6.49 -10.74 14.41
CA LEU A 107 -5.18 -10.13 14.50
C LEU A 107 -4.60 -10.06 13.08
N LEU A 108 -4.42 -8.84 12.57
CA LEU A 108 -3.91 -8.62 11.20
C LEU A 108 -2.40 -8.79 11.13
N SER A 109 -1.70 -8.40 12.19
CA SER A 109 -0.29 -8.71 12.39
C SER A 109 0.03 -8.73 13.88
N GLN A 110 0.86 -9.70 14.28
CA GLN A 110 1.56 -9.69 15.56
C GLN A 110 3.02 -9.35 15.29
N THR A 111 3.28 -8.19 14.71
CA THR A 111 4.67 -7.78 14.46
C THR A 111 5.30 -7.40 15.79
N GLY A 112 6.27 -8.21 16.21
CA GLY A 112 6.93 -8.07 17.51
C GLY A 112 7.45 -6.65 17.74
N MET A 113 7.13 -6.10 18.91
CA MET A 113 7.66 -4.90 19.61
C MET A 113 7.96 -3.59 18.85
N LEU A 114 7.93 -3.47 17.51
CA LEU A 114 8.52 -2.30 16.84
C LEU A 114 7.76 -1.71 15.65
N GLU A 115 6.73 -2.36 15.09
CA GLU A 115 6.09 -1.80 13.91
C GLU A 115 4.95 -0.84 14.26
N GLN A 116 5.36 0.44 14.38
CA GLN A 116 4.50 1.63 14.36
C GLN A 116 3.67 1.75 13.07
N VAL A 117 4.02 0.97 12.05
CA VAL A 117 3.53 1.08 10.69
C VAL A 117 2.79 -0.21 10.30
N MET A 118 1.57 -0.08 9.82
CA MET A 118 0.83 -1.13 9.11
C MET A 118 0.78 -0.79 7.63
N HIS A 119 1.19 -1.73 6.78
CA HIS A 119 0.89 -1.71 5.36
C HIS A 119 -0.40 -2.50 5.13
N TYR A 120 -1.42 -1.83 4.60
CA TYR A 120 -2.73 -2.41 4.35
C TYR A 120 -3.07 -2.31 2.87
N ASN A 121 -3.18 -3.47 2.22
CA ASN A 121 -3.68 -3.60 0.86
C ASN A 121 -5.08 -4.23 0.93
N PRO A 122 -6.16 -3.43 0.97
CA PRO A 122 -7.49 -3.97 0.87
C PRO A 122 -7.74 -4.50 -0.54
N VAL A 123 -7.95 -5.81 -0.63
CA VAL A 123 -8.49 -6.44 -1.84
C VAL A 123 -9.99 -6.51 -1.69
N LEU A 124 -10.73 -5.90 -2.62
CA LEU A 124 -12.17 -6.11 -2.69
C LEU A 124 -12.43 -7.55 -3.16
N ASP A 125 -13.26 -8.28 -2.42
CA ASP A 125 -13.78 -9.54 -2.93
C ASP A 125 -14.66 -9.23 -4.15
N VAL A 126 -14.42 -9.94 -5.26
CA VAL A 126 -14.79 -9.58 -6.65
C VAL A 126 -16.28 -9.38 -6.91
N ASP A 127 -17.14 -9.67 -5.92
CA ASP A 127 -18.59 -9.70 -6.05
C ASP A 127 -19.33 -8.57 -5.31
N HIS A 128 -18.64 -7.57 -4.74
CA HIS A 128 -19.29 -6.44 -4.06
C HIS A 128 -19.37 -5.19 -4.93
N ASP A 129 -20.50 -4.96 -5.56
CA ASP A 129 -20.90 -3.71 -6.21
C ASP A 129 -21.08 -2.58 -5.18
N GLY A 130 -19.99 -2.06 -4.61
CA GLY A 130 -20.07 -0.96 -3.64
C GLY A 130 -18.77 -0.55 -2.95
N VAL A 131 -18.96 0.21 -1.87
CA VAL A 131 -17.89 0.71 -0.99
C VAL A 131 -17.75 -0.25 0.19
N CYS A 132 -16.60 -0.91 0.31
CA CYS A 132 -16.28 -1.69 1.48
C CYS A 132 -15.71 -0.80 2.59
N LYS A 133 -16.28 -0.90 3.79
CA LYS A 133 -15.78 -0.21 4.97
C LYS A 133 -14.99 -1.18 5.83
N TYR A 134 -13.72 -0.89 6.02
CA TYR A 134 -12.83 -1.57 6.96
C TYR A 134 -12.59 -0.65 8.15
N ILE A 135 -12.48 -1.22 9.36
CA ILE A 135 -12.01 -0.47 10.52
C ILE A 135 -10.78 -1.19 11.04
N LYS A 136 -9.64 -0.49 10.99
CA LYS A 136 -8.37 -0.98 11.53
C LYS A 136 -8.16 -0.37 12.89
N LYS A 137 -7.81 -1.22 13.86
CA LYS A 137 -7.58 -0.80 15.24
C LYS A 137 -6.15 -1.11 15.62
N VAL A 138 -5.50 -0.18 16.29
CA VAL A 138 -4.19 -0.41 16.91
C VAL A 138 -4.32 -0.24 18.40
N ILE A 139 -3.84 -1.24 19.13
CA ILE A 139 -3.66 -1.17 20.58
C ILE A 139 -2.19 -0.95 20.85
N VAL A 140 -1.89 0.07 21.64
CA VAL A 140 -0.52 0.44 22.02
C VAL A 140 -0.40 0.31 23.53
N MET A 141 0.64 -0.37 24.00
CA MET A 141 0.94 -0.48 25.43
C MET A 141 2.21 0.29 25.76
N ASP A 142 2.19 1.05 26.86
CA ASP A 142 3.39 1.72 27.38
C ASP A 142 4.15 0.87 28.42
N MET A 143 5.35 1.30 28.80
CA MET A 143 6.18 0.59 29.81
C MET A 143 5.52 0.46 31.20
N MET A 144 4.46 1.23 31.48
CA MET A 144 3.70 1.17 32.73
C MET A 144 2.49 0.24 32.61
N GLY A 145 2.28 -0.39 31.44
CA GLY A 145 1.15 -1.27 31.18
C GLY A 145 -0.13 -0.53 30.83
N HIS A 146 -0.09 0.79 30.61
CA HIS A 146 -1.27 1.52 30.13
C HIS A 146 -1.52 1.16 28.66
N MET A 147 -2.79 0.95 28.34
CA MET A 147 -3.24 0.66 26.98
C MET A 147 -3.89 1.88 26.35
N PHE A 148 -3.53 2.13 25.10
CA PHE A 148 -4.06 3.17 24.24
C PHE A 148 -4.65 2.51 23.01
N THR A 149 -5.64 3.15 22.41
CA THR A 149 -6.31 2.63 21.22
C THR A 149 -6.48 3.75 20.21
N LYS A 150 -6.21 3.45 18.95
CA LYS A 150 -6.58 4.30 17.82
C LYS A 150 -7.30 3.48 16.75
N SER A 151 -8.33 4.10 16.17
CA SER A 151 -9.19 3.49 15.17
C SER A 151 -9.05 4.25 13.86
N TYR A 152 -8.90 3.51 12.77
CA TYR A 152 -8.84 4.01 11.41
C TYR A 152 -10.04 3.47 10.65
N THR A 153 -10.83 4.33 10.02
CA THR A 153 -11.89 3.90 9.11
C THR A 153 -11.39 4.00 7.69
N VAL A 154 -11.39 2.91 6.95
CA VAL A 154 -10.92 2.84 5.56
C VAL A 154 -12.10 2.47 4.67
N PHE A 155 -12.48 3.36 3.77
CA PHE A 155 -13.47 3.10 2.74
C PHE A 155 -12.75 2.73 1.44
N VAL A 156 -13.01 1.54 0.92
CA VAL A 156 -12.40 1.03 -0.31
C VAL A 156 -13.48 0.92 -1.36
N HIS A 157 -13.28 1.61 -2.46
CA HIS A 157 -14.29 1.77 -3.50
C HIS A 157 -13.93 0.87 -4.65
N GLN A 158 -14.90 0.12 -5.18
CA GLN A 158 -14.70 -0.57 -6.45
C GLN A 158 -14.35 0.47 -7.51
N ARG A 159 -13.29 0.21 -8.27
CA ARG A 159 -12.97 1.01 -9.44
C ARG A 159 -14.10 0.77 -10.46
N PRO A 160 -14.91 1.79 -10.82
CA PRO A 160 -16.05 1.58 -11.73
C PRO A 160 -15.61 1.08 -13.12
N PHE A 161 -14.33 1.23 -13.43
CA PHE A 161 -13.71 0.74 -14.64
C PHE A 161 -12.33 0.14 -14.33
N LYS A 162 -12.02 -1.01 -14.93
CA LYS A 162 -10.64 -1.52 -15.00
C LYS A 162 -9.87 -0.70 -16.03
N GLY A 163 -8.90 0.09 -15.57
CA GLY A 163 -8.07 0.93 -16.42
C GLY A 163 -7.12 1.77 -15.57
N GLY A 164 -6.02 2.21 -16.18
CA GLY A 164 -5.13 3.16 -15.52
C GLY A 164 -5.77 4.54 -15.40
N GLN A 165 -5.11 5.44 -14.69
CA GLN A 165 -5.65 6.76 -14.40
C GLN A 165 -4.68 7.88 -14.79
N ALA A 166 -5.17 8.96 -15.36
CA ALA A 166 -4.41 10.19 -15.56
C ALA A 166 -4.50 11.07 -14.31
N LEU A 167 -3.35 11.43 -13.73
CA LEU A 167 -3.30 11.97 -12.36
C LEU A 167 -2.28 13.12 -12.20
N LEU A 168 -2.79 14.35 -12.08
CA LEU A 168 -2.17 15.48 -11.38
C LEU A 168 -2.94 15.69 -10.06
N GLY A 169 -4.19 16.16 -10.12
CA GLY A 169 -5.36 15.45 -9.60
C GLY A 169 -6.06 14.67 -10.74
N PRO A 170 -7.17 13.95 -10.50
CA PRO A 170 -7.80 13.15 -11.56
C PRO A 170 -8.13 14.02 -12.79
N LEU A 171 -7.57 13.66 -13.96
CA LEU A 171 -7.71 14.47 -15.17
C LEU A 171 -8.95 14.07 -15.95
N ALA A 172 -10.08 14.72 -15.70
CA ALA A 172 -11.34 14.50 -16.38
C ALA A 172 -11.30 14.98 -17.85
N GLN A 173 -11.99 14.24 -18.74
CA GLN A 173 -12.13 14.56 -20.16
C GLN A 173 -10.81 14.82 -20.93
N ALA A 174 -9.68 14.35 -20.42
CA ALA A 174 -8.40 14.48 -21.09
C ALA A 174 -8.34 13.54 -22.29
N HIS A 175 -7.74 13.98 -23.40
CA HIS A 175 -7.51 13.09 -24.53
C HIS A 175 -6.36 12.14 -24.21
N TYR A 176 -6.57 10.84 -24.40
CA TYR A 176 -5.52 9.84 -24.25
C TYR A 176 -5.24 9.13 -25.58
N SER A 177 -4.00 8.67 -25.73
CA SER A 177 -3.62 7.68 -26.75
C SER A 177 -2.68 6.63 -26.15
N VAL A 178 -2.82 5.39 -26.62
CA VAL A 178 -1.93 4.28 -26.28
C VAL A 178 -1.19 3.89 -27.55
N THR A 179 0.14 3.98 -27.50
CA THR A 179 1.02 3.75 -28.65
C THR A 179 2.02 2.66 -28.32
N LYS A 180 2.20 1.69 -29.21
CA LYS A 180 3.27 0.68 -29.04
C LYS A 180 4.63 1.36 -29.20
N LEU A 181 5.50 1.24 -28.19
CA LEU A 181 6.70 2.08 -28.10
C LEU A 181 7.71 1.80 -29.23
N ARG A 182 7.73 0.59 -29.77
CA ARG A 182 8.71 0.15 -30.78
C ARG A 182 8.43 0.66 -32.18
N ASP A 183 7.23 0.39 -32.68
CA ASP A 183 6.82 0.74 -34.03
C ASP A 183 6.05 2.07 -34.08
N GLN A 184 5.82 2.70 -32.92
CA GLN A 184 5.11 3.97 -32.77
C GLN A 184 3.67 3.89 -33.32
N LYS A 185 3.07 2.70 -33.36
CA LYS A 185 1.70 2.49 -33.82
C LYS A 185 0.72 2.81 -32.70
N VAL A 186 -0.20 3.73 -32.95
CA VAL A 186 -1.36 3.98 -32.08
C VAL A 186 -2.28 2.75 -32.12
N ILE A 187 -2.60 2.21 -30.95
CA ILE A 187 -3.44 1.01 -30.78
C ILE A 187 -4.81 1.33 -30.19
N ASP A 188 -4.94 2.44 -29.46
CA ASP A 188 -6.19 2.97 -28.92
C ASP A 188 -6.06 4.48 -28.67
N GLU A 189 -7.16 5.20 -28.76
CA GLU A 189 -7.26 6.61 -28.41
C GLU A 189 -8.68 6.96 -27.96
N GLY A 190 -8.82 7.96 -27.12
CA GLY A 190 -10.13 8.34 -26.58
C GLY A 190 -10.05 9.51 -25.61
N THR A 191 -11.00 9.54 -24.69
CA THR A 191 -11.06 10.52 -23.60
C THR A 191 -11.14 9.82 -22.26
N THR A 192 -10.48 10.37 -21.24
CA THR A 192 -10.61 9.89 -19.87
C THR A 192 -12.03 10.14 -19.33
N THR A 193 -12.42 9.40 -18.30
CA THR A 193 -13.74 9.53 -17.69
C THR A 193 -13.94 10.91 -17.08
N GLN A 194 -15.18 11.43 -17.17
CA GLN A 194 -15.61 12.64 -16.45
C GLN A 194 -15.51 12.46 -14.94
N GLY A 195 -15.89 11.27 -14.45
CA GLY A 195 -16.28 11.04 -13.07
C GLY A 195 -17.79 11.23 -12.86
N ASP A 196 -18.25 11.00 -11.63
CA ASP A 196 -19.67 11.06 -11.23
C ASP A 196 -20.08 12.38 -10.54
N GLY A 197 -19.14 13.29 -10.34
CA GLY A 197 -19.35 14.57 -9.66
C GLY A 197 -19.39 14.49 -8.13
N GLN A 198 -19.10 13.33 -7.54
CA GLN A 198 -19.13 13.11 -6.10
C GLN A 198 -17.82 12.50 -5.60
N ASP A 199 -17.26 11.58 -6.35
CA ASP A 199 -16.03 10.88 -6.04
C ASP A 199 -14.98 11.15 -7.12
N VAL A 200 -13.95 11.93 -6.75
CA VAL A 200 -12.86 12.32 -7.65
C VAL A 200 -12.15 11.12 -8.28
N ARG A 201 -12.18 9.96 -7.61
CA ARG A 201 -11.50 8.73 -8.07
C ARG A 201 -12.17 8.09 -9.28
N THR A 202 -13.41 8.48 -9.58
CA THR A 202 -14.14 8.00 -10.76
C THR A 202 -13.75 8.75 -12.04
N ALA A 203 -13.06 9.88 -11.91
CA ALA A 203 -12.56 10.68 -13.02
C ALA A 203 -11.14 10.27 -13.45
N GLY A 204 -10.75 10.69 -14.65
CA GLY A 204 -9.41 10.48 -15.16
C GLY A 204 -9.06 9.03 -15.52
N VAL A 205 -10.02 8.11 -15.47
CA VAL A 205 -9.79 6.71 -15.84
C VAL A 205 -9.63 6.60 -17.35
N ILE A 206 -8.69 5.75 -17.80
CA ILE A 206 -8.36 5.50 -19.20
C ILE A 206 -9.07 4.20 -19.64
N PRO A 207 -10.21 4.28 -20.35
CA PRO A 207 -11.07 3.12 -20.64
C PRO A 207 -10.62 2.35 -21.89
N VAL A 208 -9.42 1.75 -21.86
CA VAL A 208 -8.94 0.93 -22.99
C VAL A 208 -9.85 -0.29 -23.18
N PRO A 209 -10.46 -0.51 -24.35
CA PRO A 209 -11.38 -1.62 -24.54
C PRO A 209 -10.72 -2.98 -24.33
N ALA A 210 -11.41 -3.91 -23.66
CA ALA A 210 -10.90 -5.26 -23.41
C ALA A 210 -10.45 -5.99 -24.70
N LYS A 211 -11.13 -5.73 -25.83
CA LYS A 211 -10.73 -6.27 -27.14
C LYS A 211 -9.32 -5.81 -27.55
N VAL A 212 -8.97 -4.55 -27.29
CA VAL A 212 -7.63 -4.01 -27.54
C VAL A 212 -6.64 -4.64 -26.57
N LEU A 213 -6.95 -4.64 -25.26
CA LEU A 213 -6.09 -5.22 -24.21
C LEU A 213 -5.75 -6.69 -24.45
N ASN A 214 -6.71 -7.48 -24.95
CA ASN A 214 -6.52 -8.90 -25.25
C ASN A 214 -5.66 -9.14 -26.51
N SER A 215 -5.48 -8.12 -27.35
CA SER A 215 -4.68 -8.19 -28.58
C SER A 215 -3.25 -7.67 -28.43
N LEU A 216 -2.85 -7.24 -27.22
CA LEU A 216 -1.53 -6.66 -26.96
C LEU A 216 -0.41 -7.71 -27.08
N ASP A 217 0.63 -7.34 -27.81
CA ASP A 217 1.92 -8.03 -27.81
C ASP A 217 2.69 -7.76 -26.52
N GLN A 218 3.65 -8.62 -26.19
CA GLN A 218 4.62 -8.34 -25.13
C GLN A 218 5.47 -7.11 -25.46
N GLY A 219 5.84 -6.36 -24.42
CA GLY A 219 6.69 -5.18 -24.51
C GLY A 219 6.09 -3.93 -23.85
N TYR A 220 6.62 -2.78 -24.24
CA TYR A 220 6.28 -1.48 -23.69
C TYR A 220 5.35 -0.66 -24.59
N TYR A 221 4.50 0.11 -23.94
CA TYR A 221 3.53 1.01 -24.53
C TYR A 221 3.72 2.41 -23.94
N LEU A 222 3.58 3.42 -24.78
CA LEU A 222 3.52 4.82 -24.39
C LEU A 222 2.05 5.21 -24.24
N VAL A 223 1.65 5.55 -23.02
CA VAL A 223 0.36 6.19 -22.77
C VAL A 223 0.60 7.69 -22.72
N THR A 224 -0.08 8.43 -23.60
CA THR A 224 -0.01 9.89 -23.67
C THR A 224 -1.36 10.44 -23.25
N VAL A 225 -1.36 11.42 -22.36
CA VAL A 225 -2.57 12.14 -21.92
C VAL A 225 -2.36 13.63 -22.11
N SER A 226 -3.34 14.30 -22.71
CA SER A 226 -3.24 15.73 -23.05
C SER A 226 -4.55 16.45 -22.79
N GLY A 227 -4.44 17.71 -22.37
CA GLY A 227 -5.62 18.52 -22.09
C GLY A 227 -6.39 18.06 -20.85
N GLY A 228 -7.70 18.28 -20.87
CA GLY A 228 -8.62 17.90 -19.80
C GLY A 228 -8.70 18.91 -18.66
N GLU A 229 -9.35 18.50 -17.58
CA GLU A 229 -9.59 19.29 -16.39
C GLU A 229 -9.11 18.52 -15.16
N ASP A 230 -8.30 19.16 -14.34
CA ASP A 230 -7.95 18.67 -13.01
C ASP A 230 -9.11 19.01 -12.06
N ILE A 231 -9.80 17.97 -11.57
CA ILE A 231 -11.01 18.11 -10.74
C ILE A 231 -10.75 18.12 -9.23
N ASP A 232 -9.48 18.04 -8.82
CA ASP A 232 -9.02 18.06 -7.43
C ASP A 232 -7.64 18.73 -7.38
N LYS A 233 -7.58 20.01 -7.77
CA LYS A 233 -6.31 20.70 -8.02
C LYS A 233 -5.44 20.86 -6.76
N ASN A 234 -6.08 20.90 -5.59
CA ASN A 234 -5.40 21.05 -4.30
C ASN A 234 -5.10 19.70 -3.63
N ASP A 235 -5.36 18.58 -4.31
CA ASP A 235 -5.07 17.22 -3.84
C ASP A 235 -5.75 16.92 -2.48
N ASP A 236 -6.95 17.44 -2.24
CA ASP A 236 -7.69 17.26 -0.98
C ASP A 236 -8.75 16.15 -1.04
N GLN A 237 -8.86 15.47 -2.18
CA GLN A 237 -9.82 14.39 -2.48
C GLN A 237 -11.28 14.86 -2.55
N VAL A 238 -11.52 16.17 -2.67
CA VAL A 238 -12.85 16.75 -2.83
C VAL A 238 -13.00 17.27 -4.25
N TRP A 239 -14.20 17.07 -4.81
CA TRP A 239 -14.50 17.55 -6.15
C TRP A 239 -14.53 19.08 -6.18
N ASP A 240 -13.71 19.68 -7.04
CA ASP A 240 -13.65 21.13 -7.23
C ASP A 240 -14.92 21.68 -7.91
N ASP A 241 -15.53 22.73 -7.33
CA ASP A 241 -16.62 23.48 -7.96
C ASP A 241 -16.21 24.10 -9.31
N THR A 242 -14.92 24.35 -9.49
CA THR A 242 -14.34 24.90 -10.73
C THR A 242 -13.07 24.13 -11.07
N PRO A 243 -13.18 23.04 -11.85
CA PRO A 243 -12.04 22.27 -12.31
C PRO A 243 -11.02 23.13 -13.06
N ALA A 244 -9.74 22.79 -12.92
CA ALA A 244 -8.66 23.56 -13.51
C ALA A 244 -8.22 22.97 -14.85
N GLN A 245 -8.36 23.76 -15.92
CA GLN A 245 -7.99 23.31 -17.26
C GLN A 245 -6.49 23.04 -17.38
N VAL A 246 -6.14 21.83 -17.78
CA VAL A 246 -4.76 21.43 -18.10
C VAL A 246 -4.54 21.60 -19.60
N LYS A 247 -3.40 22.20 -19.98
CA LYS A 247 -2.98 22.37 -21.39
C LYS A 247 -1.76 21.54 -21.74
N GLY A 248 -1.09 21.01 -20.72
CA GLY A 248 0.09 20.17 -20.85
C GLY A 248 -0.19 18.78 -21.40
N VAL A 249 0.89 18.01 -21.50
CA VAL A 249 0.89 16.60 -21.91
C VAL A 249 1.68 15.79 -20.90
N LEU A 250 1.12 14.66 -20.48
CA LEU A 250 1.76 13.66 -19.64
C LEU A 250 2.00 12.38 -20.42
N HIS A 251 3.07 11.68 -20.07
CA HIS A 251 3.47 10.43 -20.70
C HIS A 251 3.85 9.41 -19.64
N ALA A 252 3.41 8.16 -19.83
CA ALA A 252 3.89 7.01 -19.07
C ALA A 252 4.33 5.90 -20.01
N ILE A 253 5.41 5.19 -19.64
CA ILE A 253 5.89 4.02 -20.38
C ILE A 253 5.47 2.80 -19.59
N VAL A 254 4.44 2.08 -20.02
CA VAL A 254 3.85 0.97 -19.26
C VAL A 254 4.09 -0.36 -19.97
N THR A 255 4.11 -1.45 -19.21
CA THR A 255 4.17 -2.81 -19.76
C THR A 255 2.79 -3.25 -20.25
N LYS A 256 2.75 -4.32 -21.05
CA LYS A 256 1.49 -5.02 -21.37
C LYS A 256 0.70 -5.36 -20.09
N ASP A 257 1.37 -5.94 -19.10
CA ASP A 257 0.69 -6.44 -17.90
C ASP A 257 0.03 -5.31 -17.11
N ALA A 258 0.70 -4.15 -17.00
CA ALA A 258 0.13 -2.96 -16.39
C ALA A 258 -1.11 -2.44 -17.16
N LEU A 259 -1.07 -2.43 -18.51
CA LEU A 259 -2.25 -2.07 -19.31
C LEU A 259 -3.42 -3.03 -19.09
N GLN A 260 -3.14 -4.34 -18.99
CA GLN A 260 -4.17 -5.36 -18.83
C GLN A 260 -4.77 -5.38 -17.43
N SER A 261 -3.96 -5.15 -16.39
CA SER A 261 -4.46 -5.01 -15.02
C SER A 261 -5.19 -3.69 -14.80
N GLY A 262 -4.88 -2.66 -15.60
CA GLY A 262 -5.30 -1.29 -15.35
C GLY A 262 -4.57 -0.67 -14.15
N ASP A 263 -3.49 -1.30 -13.70
CA ASP A 263 -2.77 -0.92 -12.50
C ASP A 263 -1.59 -0.02 -12.87
N TYR A 264 -1.91 1.21 -13.28
CA TYR A 264 -0.95 2.25 -13.60
C TYR A 264 -1.57 3.64 -13.55
N LYS A 265 -0.72 4.64 -13.35
CA LYS A 265 -1.05 6.05 -13.32
C LYS A 265 -0.16 6.81 -14.29
N VAL A 266 -0.74 7.74 -15.05
CA VAL A 266 -0.04 8.70 -15.90
C VAL A 266 0.07 9.99 -15.11
N ASN A 267 1.22 10.19 -14.45
CA ASN A 267 1.45 11.25 -13.48
C ASN A 267 2.70 12.09 -13.79
N ILE A 268 2.96 13.10 -12.97
CA ILE A 268 4.12 14.01 -13.15
C ILE A 268 5.47 13.29 -13.09
N LEU A 269 5.62 12.23 -12.29
CA LEU A 269 6.87 11.46 -12.20
C LEU A 269 7.11 10.62 -13.46
N THR A 270 6.08 9.95 -13.97
CA THR A 270 6.15 9.22 -15.24
C THR A 270 6.55 10.15 -16.38
N GLN A 271 5.97 11.36 -16.41
CA GLN A 271 6.28 12.40 -17.38
C GLN A 271 7.75 12.87 -17.26
N ALA A 272 8.24 13.08 -16.04
CA ALA A 272 9.62 13.50 -15.81
C ALA A 272 10.63 12.47 -16.32
N ILE A 273 10.41 11.18 -16.01
CA ILE A 273 11.26 10.09 -16.51
C ILE A 273 11.19 10.00 -18.04
N TYR A 274 10.00 10.03 -18.63
CA TYR A 274 9.83 10.00 -20.08
C TYR A 274 10.58 11.14 -20.77
N ALA A 275 10.36 12.39 -20.33
CA ALA A 275 10.98 13.57 -20.93
C ALA A 275 12.50 13.51 -20.84
N TYR A 276 13.02 13.10 -19.68
CA TYR A 276 14.46 12.94 -19.49
C TYR A 276 15.03 11.87 -20.44
N LEU A 277 14.46 10.67 -20.46
CA LEU A 277 14.93 9.58 -21.33
C LEU A 277 14.87 9.97 -22.81
N LYS A 278 13.75 10.58 -23.24
CA LYS A 278 13.55 11.04 -24.61
C LYS A 278 14.58 12.10 -25.03
N SER A 279 15.02 12.94 -24.10
CA SER A 279 16.06 13.95 -24.37
C SER A 279 17.46 13.35 -24.58
N LYS A 280 17.71 12.14 -24.07
CA LYS A 280 19.02 11.47 -24.11
C LYS A 280 19.16 10.52 -25.30
N GLN A 281 18.07 9.89 -25.74
CA GLN A 281 18.12 8.84 -26.75
C GLN A 281 16.77 8.57 -27.40
N ASN A 282 16.80 7.82 -28.50
CA ASN A 282 15.59 7.32 -29.14
C ASN A 282 15.06 6.06 -28.44
N LEU A 283 13.96 6.20 -27.70
CA LEU A 283 13.38 5.12 -26.88
C LEU A 283 12.97 3.89 -27.69
N SER A 284 12.56 4.05 -28.96
CA SER A 284 12.15 2.92 -29.80
C SER A 284 13.31 1.98 -30.17
N GLN A 285 14.56 2.44 -30.02
CA GLN A 285 15.76 1.69 -30.38
C GLN A 285 16.42 0.95 -29.21
N LEU A 286 16.06 1.24 -27.95
CA LEU A 286 16.64 0.58 -26.77
C LEU A 286 16.05 -0.80 -26.58
N SER A 287 16.81 -1.87 -26.31
CA SER A 287 16.20 -3.17 -25.94
C SER A 287 15.29 -3.04 -24.70
N ASP A 288 14.32 -3.96 -24.56
CA ASP A 288 13.36 -3.90 -23.45
C ASP A 288 14.08 -3.98 -22.10
N ASP A 289 15.12 -4.80 -21.98
CA ASP A 289 15.98 -4.88 -20.79
C ASP A 289 16.73 -3.57 -20.50
N ALA A 290 17.25 -2.92 -21.54
CA ALA A 290 17.96 -1.66 -21.40
C ALA A 290 17.02 -0.53 -20.99
N LEU A 291 15.80 -0.53 -21.52
CA LEU A 291 14.76 0.42 -21.12
C LEU A 291 14.33 0.17 -19.67
N ALA A 292 14.01 -1.07 -19.30
CA ALA A 292 13.64 -1.47 -17.94
C ALA A 292 14.69 -1.01 -16.92
N LYS A 293 15.97 -1.30 -17.19
CA LYS A 293 17.08 -0.90 -16.33
C LYS A 293 17.15 0.61 -16.13
N GLN A 294 16.95 1.39 -17.20
CA GLN A 294 16.97 2.85 -17.11
C GLN A 294 15.76 3.39 -16.35
N LEU A 295 14.55 2.88 -16.62
CA LEU A 295 13.35 3.23 -15.88
C LEU A 295 13.53 3.01 -14.37
N ASN A 296 14.00 1.82 -13.99
CA ASN A 296 14.25 1.48 -12.58
C ASN A 296 15.34 2.34 -11.95
N GLN A 297 16.41 2.63 -12.69
CA GLN A 297 17.48 3.51 -12.20
C GLN A 297 16.97 4.92 -11.89
N TYR A 298 16.10 5.50 -12.72
CA TYR A 298 15.55 6.83 -12.47
C TYR A 298 14.45 6.81 -11.41
N ALA A 299 13.66 5.74 -11.33
CA ALA A 299 12.71 5.57 -10.25
C ALA A 299 13.38 5.66 -8.88
N GLN A 300 14.47 4.91 -8.68
CA GLN A 300 15.25 4.91 -7.43
C GLN A 300 15.82 6.28 -7.02
N GLN A 301 15.97 7.20 -7.97
CA GLN A 301 16.42 8.56 -7.69
C GLN A 301 15.26 9.46 -7.25
N LEU A 302 14.04 9.21 -7.74
CA LEU A 302 12.87 10.02 -7.46
C LEU A 302 12.16 9.64 -6.16
N ILE A 303 12.16 8.34 -5.79
CA ILE A 303 11.45 7.85 -4.61
C ILE A 303 12.40 7.44 -3.48
N SER A 304 12.02 7.79 -2.25
CA SER A 304 12.74 7.43 -1.03
C SER A 304 12.25 6.10 -0.46
N ALA A 305 10.99 5.74 -0.69
CA ALA A 305 10.34 4.53 -0.18
C ALA A 305 9.69 3.69 -1.29
N ASP A 306 9.42 2.43 -0.96
CA ASP A 306 8.57 1.50 -1.71
C ASP A 306 7.11 1.98 -1.61
N ILE A 307 6.45 2.13 -2.76
CA ILE A 307 5.09 2.66 -2.88
C ILE A 307 4.09 1.52 -2.94
N ASN A 308 4.40 0.48 -3.71
CA ASN A 308 3.49 -0.63 -3.98
C ASN A 308 3.64 -1.82 -3.02
N GLY A 309 4.52 -1.71 -2.01
CA GLY A 309 4.73 -2.71 -0.97
C GLY A 309 5.31 -4.05 -1.44
N ASP A 310 5.92 -4.11 -2.63
CA ASP A 310 6.51 -5.35 -3.16
C ASP A 310 7.94 -5.62 -2.65
N GLY A 311 8.49 -4.70 -1.85
CA GLY A 311 9.82 -4.78 -1.26
C GLY A 311 10.93 -4.22 -2.15
N LEU A 312 10.60 -3.72 -3.35
CA LEU A 312 11.53 -3.09 -4.27
C LEU A 312 11.27 -1.59 -4.36
N LYS A 313 12.26 -0.86 -4.89
CA LYS A 313 12.11 0.53 -5.31
C LYS A 313 12.45 0.58 -6.78
N ASP A 314 11.44 0.59 -7.63
CA ASP A 314 11.61 0.51 -9.06
C ASP A 314 10.52 1.28 -9.83
N TYR A 315 10.45 1.09 -11.14
CA TYR A 315 9.52 1.86 -11.96
C TYR A 315 8.04 1.48 -11.73
N HIS A 316 7.75 0.30 -11.17
CA HIS A 316 6.40 -0.09 -10.81
C HIS A 316 5.84 0.84 -9.72
N ASP A 317 6.68 1.30 -8.79
CA ASP A 317 6.32 2.33 -7.81
C ASP A 317 5.94 3.67 -8.46
N ILE A 318 6.66 4.07 -9.52
CA ILE A 318 6.43 5.36 -10.19
C ILE A 318 5.07 5.39 -10.89
N VAL A 319 4.68 4.28 -11.52
CA VAL A 319 3.36 4.15 -12.14
C VAL A 319 2.26 3.89 -11.11
N GLN A 320 2.58 3.59 -9.86
CA GLN A 320 1.61 3.48 -8.76
C GLN A 320 1.49 4.74 -7.91
N TRP A 321 2.48 5.63 -7.96
CA TRP A 321 2.54 6.84 -7.16
C TRP A 321 1.31 7.73 -7.32
N ASN A 322 0.73 8.10 -6.17
CA ASN A 322 -0.39 9.01 -6.05
C ASN A 322 0.05 10.29 -5.29
N PRO A 323 -0.09 11.50 -5.88
CA PRO A 323 0.33 12.76 -5.26
C PRO A 323 -0.32 13.03 -3.89
N VAL A 324 -1.54 12.54 -3.68
CA VAL A 324 -2.28 12.79 -2.44
C VAL A 324 -1.67 12.01 -1.26
N ILE A 325 -1.33 10.74 -1.47
CA ILE A 325 -0.93 9.83 -0.38
C ILE A 325 0.56 9.47 -0.37
N ASP A 326 1.26 9.62 -1.50
CA ASP A 326 2.65 9.20 -1.66
C ASP A 326 3.64 10.37 -1.83
N ARG A 327 3.20 11.63 -1.76
CA ARG A 327 4.12 12.78 -1.94
C ARG A 327 5.30 12.81 -0.97
N GLU A 328 5.10 12.32 0.25
CA GLU A 328 6.17 12.24 1.26
C GLU A 328 7.16 11.09 0.99
N LYS A 329 6.83 10.17 0.07
CA LYS A 329 7.71 9.07 -0.37
C LYS A 329 8.68 9.48 -1.47
N LEU A 330 8.75 10.77 -1.81
CA LEU A 330 9.74 11.31 -2.74
C LEU A 330 11.10 11.47 -2.06
N SER A 331 12.16 11.42 -2.85
CA SER A 331 13.54 11.74 -2.41
C SER A 331 13.78 13.24 -2.23
N THR A 332 12.80 14.06 -2.57
CA THR A 332 12.86 15.52 -2.50
C THR A 332 11.51 16.08 -2.09
N ASP A 333 11.50 17.31 -1.59
CA ASP A 333 10.28 18.00 -1.19
C ASP A 333 9.34 18.24 -2.39
N TYR A 334 8.11 17.74 -2.30
CA TYR A 334 7.12 17.79 -3.39
C TYR A 334 6.72 19.23 -3.74
N ASP A 335 6.34 20.02 -2.73
CA ASP A 335 5.84 21.38 -2.91
C ASP A 335 6.90 22.31 -3.50
N LYS A 336 8.16 22.13 -3.08
CA LYS A 336 9.28 22.94 -3.54
C LYS A 336 9.76 22.54 -4.93
N ASN A 337 9.78 21.24 -5.26
CA ASN A 337 10.50 20.74 -6.43
C ASN A 337 9.59 20.22 -7.54
N ILE A 338 8.35 19.83 -7.25
CA ILE A 338 7.45 19.21 -8.24
C ILE A 338 6.30 20.16 -8.62
N VAL A 339 5.64 20.79 -7.64
CA VAL A 339 4.53 21.74 -7.87
C VAL A 339 4.88 22.87 -8.86
N PRO A 340 6.09 23.46 -8.88
CA PRO A 340 6.45 24.46 -9.89
C PRO A 340 6.42 23.95 -11.33
N TYR A 341 6.60 22.64 -11.55
CA TYR A 341 6.50 22.03 -12.87
C TYR A 341 5.05 21.69 -13.22
N ILE A 342 4.27 21.19 -12.26
CA ILE A 342 2.82 20.97 -12.42
C ILE A 342 2.13 22.26 -12.83
N ASN A 343 2.43 23.38 -12.17
CA ASN A 343 1.87 24.69 -12.49
C ASN A 343 2.10 25.12 -13.94
N LYS A 344 3.20 24.71 -14.58
CA LYS A 344 3.48 25.02 -15.99
C LYS A 344 2.56 24.27 -16.95
N LEU A 345 1.88 23.22 -16.52
CA LEU A 345 0.94 22.46 -17.35
C LEU A 345 -0.42 23.15 -17.50
N PHE A 346 -0.71 24.18 -16.71
CA PHE A 346 -1.98 24.92 -16.76
C PHE A 346 -1.94 26.16 -17.67
N TYR A 347 -0.74 26.66 -18.04
CA TYR A 347 -0.57 27.92 -18.77
C TYR A 347 -0.23 27.72 -20.24
#